data_AF-F6B7H1-F1
#
_entry.id   AF-F6B7H1-F1
#
_cell.length_a   1.000
_cell.length_b   1.000
_cell.length_c   1.000
_cell.angle_alpha   90.00
_cell.angle_beta   90.00
_cell.angle_gamma   90.00
#
_symmetry.space_group_name_H-M   'P 1'
#
loop_
_entity.id
_entity.type
_entity.pdbx_description
1 polymer ?
#
loop_
_entity_poly.entity_id
_entity_poly.type
_entity_poly.pdbx_seq_one_letter_code
_entity_poly.pdbx_strand_id
1 'polypeptide(L)' 'MREKVKEALEKIRPFLQRDGGDVELVDVDDNGVVKVKLRGACGG' A
#
# COMPACT_ATOMS: atom_id res chain seq x y z
N MET A 1 -10.04 8.44 7.51
CA MET A 1 -9.16 7.25 7.63
C MET A 1 -8.32 7.05 6.38
N ARG A 2 -8.95 6.97 5.19
CA ARG A 2 -8.30 6.65 3.91
C ARG A 2 -7.12 7.55 3.52
N GLU A 3 -7.21 8.87 3.73
CA GLU A 3 -6.10 9.79 3.39
C GLU A 3 -4.85 9.54 4.24
N LYS A 4 -5.00 9.33 5.55
CA LYS A 4 -3.89 8.99 6.44
C LYS A 4 -3.19 7.69 6.03
N VAL A 5 -3.98 6.70 5.59
CA VAL A 5 -3.44 5.44 5.06
C VAL A 5 -2.69 5.68 3.75
N LYS A 6 -3.22 6.50 2.83
CA LYS A 6 -2.51 6.89 1.62
C LYS A 6 -1.18 7.59 1.92
N GLU A 7 -1.16 8.57 2.81
CA GLU A 7 0.07 9.27 3.19
C GLU A 7 1.12 8.32 3.79
N ALA A 8 0.69 7.35 4.60
CA ALA A 8 1.58 6.33 5.14
C ALA A 8 2.14 5.42 4.04
N LEU A 9 1.28 4.99 3.09
CA LEU A 9 1.70 4.15 1.96
C LEU A 9 2.68 4.89 1.04
N GLU A 10 2.45 6.17 0.74
CA GLU A 10 3.36 6.97 -0.09
C GLU A 10 4.75 7.13 0.54
N LYS A 11 4.86 7.11 1.87
CA LYS A 11 6.17 7.15 2.57
C LYS A 11 6.95 5.84 2.42
N ILE A 12 6.28 4.69 2.34
CA ILE A 12 6.95 3.38 2.24
C ILE A 12 7.17 2.91 0.80
N ARG A 13 6.38 3.41 -0.16
CA ARG A 13 6.46 3.05 -1.58
C ARG A 13 7.86 3.18 -2.19
N PRO A 14 8.65 4.24 -1.93
CA PRO A 14 10.00 4.35 -2.48
C PRO A 14 10.90 3.19 -2.08
N PHE A 15 10.73 2.66 -0.87
CA PHE A 15 11.50 1.51 -0.38
C PHE A 15 11.05 0.23 -1.09
N LEU A 16 9.73 -0.01 -1.17
CA LEU A 16 9.18 -1.16 -1.89
C LEU A 16 9.60 -1.17 -3.36
N GLN A 17 9.57 -0.02 -4.03
CA GLN A 17 9.98 0.14 -5.43
C GLN A 17 11.47 -0.09 -5.64
N ARG A 18 12.31 0.33 -4.69
CA ARG A 18 13.75 0.03 -4.71
C ARG A 18 14.02 -1.48 -4.67
N ASP A 19 13.19 -2.21 -3.93
CA ASP A 19 13.26 -3.67 -3.82
C ASP A 19 12.48 -4.38 -4.96
N GLY A 20 12.00 -3.63 -5.96
CA GLY A 20 11.33 -4.15 -7.16
C GLY A 20 9.84 -4.46 -6.99
N GLY A 21 9.23 -4.06 -5.88
CA GLY A 21 7.81 -4.23 -5.58
C GLY A 21 7.02 -2.92 -5.58
N ASP A 22 5.71 -3.01 -5.40
CA ASP A 22 4.85 -1.85 -5.14
C ASP A 22 3.57 -2.29 -4.41
N VAL A 23 2.83 -1.33 -3.87
CA VAL A 23 1.56 -1.54 -3.18
C VAL A 23 0.53 -0.51 -3.61
N GLU A 24 -0.70 -0.95 -3.82
CA GLU A 24 -1.84 -0.10 -4.13
C GLU A 24 -2.95 -0.25 -3.10
N LEU A 25 -3.47 0.88 -2.62
CA LEU A 25 -4.61 0.89 -1.71
C LEU A 25 -5.90 0.57 -2.46
N VAL A 26 -6.54 -0.54 -2.13
CA VAL A 26 -7.81 -0.96 -2.73
C VAL A 26 -8.98 -0.38 -1.95
N ASP A 27 -8.99 -0.59 -0.62
CA ASP A 27 -10.11 -0.20 0.23
C ASP A 27 -9.70 0.01 1.68
N VAL A 28 -10.49 0.78 2.42
CA VAL A 28 -10.39 0.93 3.88
C VAL A 28 -11.81 0.86 4.43
N ASP A 29 -12.13 -0.21 5.17
CA ASP A 29 -13.46 -0.38 5.74
C ASP A 29 -13.66 0.45 7.03
N ASP A 30 -14.91 0.52 7.48
CA ASP A 30 -15.31 1.28 8.67
C ASP A 30 -14.76 0.69 9.98
N ASN A 31 -14.29 -0.56 9.96
CA ASN A 31 -13.62 -1.22 11.09
C ASN A 31 -12.10 -0.97 11.09
N GLY A 32 -11.59 -0.22 10.11
CA GLY A 32 -10.17 0.09 9.96
C GLY A 32 -9.35 -0.98 9.26
N VAL A 33 -9.98 -1.99 8.65
CA VAL A 33 -9.26 -3.00 7.85
C VAL A 33 -8.89 -2.39 6.50
N VAL A 34 -7.59 -2.43 6.20
CA VAL A 34 -7.02 -1.88 4.97
C VAL A 34 -6.78 -3.02 3.98
N LYS A 35 -7.44 -2.97 2.82
CA LYS A 35 -7.17 -3.90 1.71
C LYS A 35 -6.20 -3.27 0.74
N VAL A 36 -5.12 -3.97 0.45
CA VAL A 36 -4.10 -3.55 -0.50
C VAL A 36 -3.87 -4.61 -1.57
N LYS A 37 -3.40 -4.18 -2.74
CA LYS A 37 -2.93 -5.05 -3.81
C LYS A 37 -1.42 -4.90 -3.93
N LEU A 38 -0.70 -5.99 -3.73
CA LEU A 38 0.74 -6.06 -3.95
C LEU A 38 1.04 -6.17 -5.45
N ARG A 39 2.13 -5.55 -5.88
CA ARG A 39 2.59 -5.53 -7.28
C ARG A 39 4.09 -5.75 -7.36
N GLY A 40 4.59 -6.12 -8.53
CA GLY A 40 6.00 -6.38 -8.77
C GLY A 40 6.51 -7.57 -7.96
N ALA A 41 7.73 -7.47 -7.44
CA ALA A 41 8.36 -8.50 -6.61
C ALA A 41 7.59 -8.80 -5.29
N CYS A 42 6.69 -7.92 -4.85
CA CYS A 42 5.86 -8.15 -3.67
C CYS A 42 4.64 -9.05 -3.93
N GLY A 43 4.27 -9.29 -5.20
CA GLY A 43 3.08 -10.06 -5.57
C GLY A 43 3.38 -11.34 -6.35
N GLY A 44 4.65 -11.75 -6.42
CA GLY A 44 5.11 -12.99 -7.03
C GLY A 44 5.07 -14.18 -6.07
#